data_AF-R1I8U8-F1
#
_entry.id   AF-R1I8U8-F1
#
_cell.length_a   1.000
_cell.length_b   1.000
_cell.length_c   1.000
_cell.angle_alpha   90.00
_cell.angle_beta   90.00
_cell.angle_gamma   90.00
#
_symmetry.space_group_name_H-M   'P 1'
#
loop_
_entity.id
_entity.type
_entity.pdbx_description
1 polymer ?
#
loop_
_entity_poly.entity_id
_entity_poly.type
_entity_poly.pdbx_seq_one_letter_code
_entity_poly.pdbx_strand_id
1 'polypeptide(L)'
;MEHQLSPEAQRTLLVRLGKLVREHRADADAPAVVDFRQVGAHTEAVGHNTATPDELTGLFTELRSGMYTEDRGTWLQARFTLTPDGAFDFDFAVDDDPVWTDAPEPAAYPAELAAFPRADEHIPDWWRLRAQLPLGVVFRHADVGGPDVERPPLTDTEVPLVLQYLEREAVVHEDGDERFHTDGTWIWSEAVPLLLAKHGVPPEPDLVAHIRRHHFQPPYVEPLVRRTAEADLLGKPRPKPGRADVKKTSGDVAAELETTPDPKLADEELLIVLVQRLGEHGVWPEAYRVGERADGAWCLNYTPDGWEVAAYAGGKPREPRYFGRLEDAAQQLLGALLLHPARMTAGHETPLETAKELDDWPVHPAPGEPPLTLLRNKRITRLVAGTVVLRFGEEPGNLVHHGEVRFATTSLPLERERERRSYRLRRPLHVITGITVPWANLPGGAVAFVLPKTIAEHESDGSLERIE
;
A
#
# COMPACT_ATOMS: atom_id res chain seq x y z
N MET A 1 1.09 34.07 25.31
CA MET A 1 -0.04 33.74 24.44
C MET A 1 -0.97 34.93 24.44
N GLU A 2 -1.09 35.59 23.30
CA GLU A 2 -2.02 36.71 23.11
C GLU A 2 -3.46 36.27 23.35
N HIS A 3 -4.29 37.22 23.78
CA HIS A 3 -5.72 37.00 24.02
C HIS A 3 -6.39 36.36 22.79
N GLN A 4 -7.23 35.36 23.05
CA GLN A 4 -8.17 34.81 22.06
C GLN A 4 -8.85 35.97 21.32
N LEU A 5 -8.78 35.95 19.99
CA LEU A 5 -9.35 37.01 19.16
C LEU A 5 -10.86 37.08 19.37
N SER A 6 -11.38 38.29 19.51
CA SER A 6 -12.83 38.50 19.53
C SER A 6 -13.45 38.08 18.20
N PRO A 7 -14.75 37.71 18.16
CA PRO A 7 -15.43 37.38 16.91
C PRO A 7 -15.33 38.46 15.83
N GLU A 8 -15.27 39.74 16.23
CA GLU A 8 -15.09 40.87 15.32
C GLU A 8 -13.66 40.93 14.73
N ALA A 9 -12.64 40.66 15.55
CA ALA A 9 -11.26 40.58 15.07
C ALA A 9 -11.05 39.38 14.14
N GLN A 10 -11.62 38.22 14.47
CA GLN A 10 -11.64 37.05 13.58
C GLN A 10 -12.31 37.37 12.23
N ARG A 11 -13.49 38.02 12.26
CA ARG A 11 -14.19 38.46 11.05
C ARG A 11 -13.36 39.45 10.23
N THR A 12 -12.60 40.33 10.87
CA THR A 12 -11.71 41.28 10.20
C THR A 12 -10.60 40.55 9.44
N LEU A 13 -9.99 39.52 10.03
CA LEU A 13 -9.01 38.66 9.36
C LEU A 13 -9.62 37.89 8.19
N LEU A 14 -10.81 37.30 8.36
CA LEU A 14 -11.52 36.60 7.30
C LEU A 14 -11.86 37.51 6.11
N VAL A 15 -12.25 38.76 6.36
CA VAL A 15 -12.48 39.75 5.30
C VAL A 15 -11.18 40.10 4.58
N ARG A 16 -10.04 40.19 5.30
CA ARG A 16 -8.73 40.43 4.69
C ARG A 16 -8.27 39.24 3.84
N LEU A 17 -8.46 38.01 4.33
CA LEU A 17 -8.26 36.78 3.55
C LEU A 17 -9.10 36.80 2.27
N GLY A 18 -10.40 37.10 2.37
CA GLY A 18 -11.29 37.18 1.20
C GLY A 18 -10.87 38.24 0.18
N LYS A 19 -10.28 39.36 0.62
CA LYS A 19 -9.71 40.38 -0.29
C LYS A 19 -8.48 39.85 -1.03
N LEU A 20 -7.54 39.22 -0.32
CA LEU A 20 -6.34 38.65 -0.94
C LEU A 20 -6.68 37.50 -1.90
N VAL A 21 -7.59 36.60 -1.51
CA VAL A 21 -8.07 35.53 -2.39
C VAL A 21 -8.70 36.11 -3.66
N ARG A 22 -9.49 37.19 -3.54
CA ARG A 22 -10.08 37.87 -4.68
C ARG A 22 -9.04 38.53 -5.60
N GLU A 23 -8.02 39.15 -5.00
CA GLU A 23 -6.94 39.82 -5.74
C GLU A 23 -6.10 38.81 -6.55
N HIS A 24 -5.85 37.63 -6.00
CA HIS A 24 -5.05 36.58 -6.63
C HIS A 24 -5.86 35.55 -7.43
N ARG A 25 -7.16 35.78 -7.59
CA ARG A 25 -8.08 34.89 -8.32
C ARG A 25 -7.80 34.93 -9.83
N ALA A 26 -7.75 33.76 -10.47
CA ALA A 26 -7.47 33.66 -11.89
C ALA A 26 -8.73 33.86 -12.76
N ASP A 27 -9.85 33.24 -12.37
CA ASP A 27 -11.15 33.35 -13.04
C ASP A 27 -12.20 33.97 -12.11
N ALA A 28 -12.67 35.16 -12.46
CA ALA A 28 -13.64 35.95 -11.70
C ALA A 28 -15.07 35.39 -11.72
N ASP A 29 -15.39 34.43 -12.59
CA ASP A 29 -16.72 33.82 -12.72
C ASP A 29 -16.83 32.44 -12.02
N ALA A 30 -15.70 31.83 -11.62
CA ALA A 30 -15.66 30.53 -10.92
C ALA A 30 -15.18 30.63 -9.46
N PRO A 31 -15.74 29.91 -8.48
CA PRO A 31 -15.33 30.04 -7.07
C PRO A 31 -13.83 29.83 -6.88
N ALA A 32 -13.24 30.52 -5.90
CA ALA A 32 -11.85 30.33 -5.48
C ALA A 32 -11.82 29.65 -4.12
N VAL A 33 -10.96 28.65 -3.95
CA VAL A 33 -10.84 27.87 -2.71
C VAL A 33 -9.40 27.88 -2.26
N VAL A 34 -9.17 28.03 -0.96
CA VAL A 34 -7.88 27.79 -0.32
C VAL A 34 -8.04 26.72 0.74
N ASP A 35 -7.30 25.63 0.57
CA ASP A 35 -7.08 24.62 1.61
C ASP A 35 -5.78 24.94 2.33
N PHE A 36 -5.88 25.25 3.62
CA PHE A 36 -4.76 25.60 4.49
C PHE A 36 -4.56 24.54 5.56
N ARG A 37 -3.30 24.18 5.83
CA ARG A 37 -2.93 23.23 6.89
C ARG A 37 -1.66 23.69 7.58
N GLN A 38 -1.61 23.56 8.91
CA GLN A 38 -0.42 23.87 9.69
C GLN A 38 -0.27 22.98 10.91
N VAL A 39 0.95 22.48 11.14
CA VAL A 39 1.36 21.82 12.40
C VAL A 39 2.79 22.26 12.74
N GLY A 40 2.96 22.90 13.90
CA GLY A 40 4.22 23.53 14.28
C GLY A 40 4.67 24.54 13.23
N ALA A 41 5.88 24.34 12.69
CA ALA A 41 6.44 25.17 11.62
C ALA A 41 6.05 24.70 10.20
N HIS A 42 5.54 23.46 10.05
CA HIS A 42 5.15 22.92 8.75
C HIS A 42 3.81 23.51 8.32
N THR A 43 3.76 24.12 7.14
CA THR A 43 2.59 24.85 6.63
C THR A 43 2.39 24.55 5.16
N GLU A 44 1.14 24.27 4.76
CA GLU A 44 0.74 24.09 3.36
C GLU A 44 -0.50 24.96 3.05
N ALA A 45 -0.47 25.60 1.88
CA ALA A 45 -1.61 26.34 1.35
C ALA A 45 -1.79 25.99 -0.13
N VAL A 46 -2.90 25.31 -0.45
CA VAL A 46 -3.24 24.89 -1.81
C VAL A 46 -4.40 25.74 -2.30
N GLY A 47 -4.17 26.51 -3.35
CA GLY A 47 -5.19 27.33 -4.00
C GLY A 47 -5.80 26.64 -5.20
N HIS A 48 -7.14 26.63 -5.27
CA HIS A 48 -7.89 26.33 -6.49
C HIS A 48 -8.48 27.63 -7.03
N ASN A 49 -8.15 27.96 -8.29
CA ASN A 49 -8.52 29.22 -8.93
C ASN A 49 -7.98 30.49 -8.20
N THR A 50 -6.96 30.36 -7.36
CA THR A 50 -6.27 31.47 -6.68
C THR A 50 -4.83 31.10 -6.38
N ALA A 51 -3.92 32.08 -6.39
CA ALA A 51 -2.57 31.88 -5.85
C ALA A 51 -2.57 31.96 -4.31
N THR A 52 -1.53 31.40 -3.67
CA THR A 52 -1.34 31.35 -2.21
C THR A 52 -0.03 32.04 -1.80
N PRO A 53 0.03 33.38 -1.80
CA PRO A 53 1.23 34.12 -1.39
C PRO A 53 1.48 34.00 0.14
N ASP A 54 2.71 34.27 0.57
CA ASP A 54 3.11 34.19 1.98
C ASP A 54 2.26 35.05 2.92
N GLU A 55 1.78 36.21 2.45
CA GLU A 55 0.87 37.07 3.25
C GLU A 55 -0.44 36.35 3.59
N LEU A 56 -0.98 35.58 2.65
CA LEU A 56 -2.22 34.82 2.84
C LEU A 56 -2.01 33.68 3.85
N THR A 57 -0.88 32.97 3.75
CA THR A 57 -0.43 31.98 4.74
C THR A 57 -0.25 32.60 6.13
N GLY A 58 0.34 33.80 6.21
CA GLY A 58 0.52 34.54 7.46
C GLY A 58 -0.81 34.89 8.15
N LEU A 59 -1.82 35.31 7.38
CA LEU A 59 -3.15 35.61 7.91
C LEU A 59 -3.88 34.37 8.45
N PHE A 60 -3.75 33.22 7.78
CA PHE A 60 -4.28 31.96 8.32
C PHE A 60 -3.58 31.58 9.63
N THR A 61 -2.26 31.70 9.70
CA THR A 61 -1.48 31.44 10.93
C THR A 61 -1.91 32.38 12.08
N GLU A 62 -2.15 33.66 11.79
CA GLU A 62 -2.65 34.65 12.76
C GLU A 62 -4.05 34.28 13.25
N LEU A 63 -4.96 33.98 12.32
CA LEU A 63 -6.33 33.56 12.64
C LEU A 63 -6.33 32.28 13.48
N ARG A 64 -5.52 31.28 13.12
CA ARG A 64 -5.34 30.03 13.86
C ARG A 64 -4.88 30.29 15.28
N SER A 65 -3.82 31.08 15.45
CA SER A 65 -3.27 31.40 16.77
C SER A 65 -4.30 32.15 17.62
N GLY A 66 -5.03 33.09 17.02
CA GLY A 66 -6.08 33.85 17.67
C GLY A 66 -7.35 33.06 18.00
N MET A 67 -7.57 31.91 17.36
CA MET A 67 -8.69 31.00 17.64
C MET A 67 -8.33 29.92 18.68
N TYR A 68 -7.13 29.96 19.26
CA TYR A 68 -6.77 29.07 20.36
C TYR A 68 -7.74 29.20 21.53
N THR A 69 -8.15 28.06 22.08
CA THR A 69 -8.93 27.95 23.30
C THR A 69 -8.18 27.08 24.30
N GLU A 70 -8.11 27.53 25.55
CA GLU A 70 -7.48 26.78 26.65
C GLU A 70 -8.07 25.36 26.73
N ASP A 71 -7.21 24.36 26.97
CA ASP A 71 -7.50 22.93 26.98
C ASP A 71 -8.03 22.32 25.67
N ARG A 72 -8.54 23.11 24.72
CA ARG A 72 -9.05 22.59 23.43
C ARG A 72 -8.00 22.66 22.32
N GLY A 73 -7.07 23.61 22.42
CA GLY A 73 -6.09 23.88 21.37
C GLY A 73 -6.64 24.80 20.28
N THR A 74 -6.02 24.73 19.11
CA THR A 74 -6.49 25.40 17.88
C THR A 74 -6.59 24.38 16.74
N TRP A 75 -7.18 24.78 15.61
CA TRP A 75 -7.34 23.92 14.45
C TRP A 75 -6.03 23.73 13.67
N LEU A 76 -5.93 22.61 12.94
CA LEU A 76 -4.76 22.26 12.10
C LEU A 76 -5.05 22.41 10.60
N GLN A 77 -6.31 22.38 10.20
CA GLN A 77 -6.72 22.55 8.82
C GLN A 77 -7.95 23.43 8.71
N ALA A 78 -8.01 24.20 7.62
CA ALA A 78 -9.15 25.02 7.28
C ALA A 78 -9.33 25.13 5.76
N ARG A 79 -10.57 25.33 5.34
CA ARG A 79 -10.97 25.59 3.96
C ARG A 79 -11.66 26.94 3.90
N PHE A 80 -11.14 27.83 3.06
CA PHE A 80 -11.76 29.11 2.75
C PHE A 80 -12.31 29.08 1.33
N THR A 81 -13.59 29.36 1.16
CA THR A 81 -14.25 29.40 -0.16
C THR A 81 -14.76 30.81 -0.44
N LEU A 82 -14.37 31.39 -1.57
CA LEU A 82 -14.87 32.67 -2.07
C LEU A 82 -15.74 32.43 -3.31
N THR A 83 -17.01 32.79 -3.24
CA THR A 83 -17.94 32.66 -4.38
C THR A 83 -17.81 33.85 -5.33
N PRO A 84 -18.26 33.70 -6.60
CA PRO A 84 -18.16 34.78 -7.60
C PRO A 84 -18.85 36.09 -7.21
N ASP A 85 -19.98 36.02 -6.51
CA ASP A 85 -20.74 37.17 -5.99
C ASP A 85 -20.07 37.83 -4.76
N GLY A 86 -18.95 37.28 -4.29
CA GLY A 86 -18.12 37.86 -3.25
C GLY A 86 -18.53 37.48 -1.83
N ALA A 87 -19.50 36.57 -1.65
CA ALA A 87 -19.71 35.88 -0.39
C ALA A 87 -18.53 34.92 -0.13
N PHE A 88 -18.31 34.60 1.15
CA PHE A 88 -17.29 33.63 1.52
C PHE A 88 -17.77 32.75 2.66
N ASP A 89 -17.15 31.58 2.74
CA ASP A 89 -17.38 30.58 3.77
C ASP A 89 -16.02 30.09 4.31
N PHE A 90 -16.00 29.71 5.59
CA PHE A 90 -14.79 29.27 6.27
C PHE A 90 -15.08 28.11 7.21
N ASP A 91 -14.58 26.94 6.83
CA ASP A 91 -14.65 25.71 7.61
C ASP A 91 -13.28 25.37 8.19
N PHE A 92 -13.25 24.80 9.38
CA PHE A 92 -12.02 24.32 10.00
C PHE A 92 -12.26 23.04 10.78
N ALA A 93 -11.22 22.20 10.86
CA ALA A 93 -11.26 20.98 11.64
C ALA A 93 -10.21 21.01 12.76
N VAL A 94 -10.66 20.66 13.96
CA VAL A 94 -9.84 20.69 15.18
C VAL A 94 -9.19 19.34 15.46
N ASP A 95 -9.89 18.25 15.19
CA ASP A 95 -9.47 16.89 15.58
C ASP A 95 -9.20 15.96 14.40
N ASP A 96 -9.51 16.38 13.17
CA ASP A 96 -9.29 15.57 11.98
C ASP A 96 -7.80 15.51 11.65
N ASP A 97 -7.34 14.33 11.20
CA ASP A 97 -5.97 14.15 10.70
C ASP A 97 -5.81 14.91 9.37
N PRO A 98 -4.92 15.93 9.30
CA PRO A 98 -4.73 16.67 8.07
C PRO A 98 -4.07 15.80 6.99
N VAL A 99 -4.63 15.86 5.79
CA VAL A 99 -4.02 15.21 4.61
C VAL A 99 -2.92 16.12 4.07
N TRP A 100 -1.67 15.73 4.32
CA TRP A 100 -0.49 16.49 3.91
C TRP A 100 -0.06 16.19 2.48
N THR A 101 0.43 17.21 1.79
CA THR A 101 1.14 17.04 0.52
C THR A 101 2.53 16.49 0.79
N ASP A 102 3.26 17.13 1.70
CA ASP A 102 4.57 16.71 2.17
C ASP A 102 4.47 16.41 3.67
N ALA A 103 4.90 15.22 4.08
CA ALA A 103 4.75 14.79 5.46
C ALA A 103 5.51 15.73 6.42
N PRO A 104 4.86 16.27 7.46
CA PRO A 104 5.54 17.09 8.47
C PRO A 104 6.62 16.29 9.20
N GLU A 105 7.68 16.96 9.63
CA GLU A 105 8.68 16.32 10.49
C GLU A 105 8.03 15.79 11.78
N PRO A 106 8.44 14.61 12.29
CA PRO A 106 7.86 14.05 13.52
C PRO A 106 7.91 14.99 14.72
N ALA A 107 8.92 15.88 14.78
CA ALA A 107 9.07 16.87 15.85
C ALA A 107 8.02 18.00 15.81
N ALA A 108 7.32 18.20 14.69
CA ALA A 108 6.29 19.22 14.54
C ALA A 108 5.07 18.96 15.44
N TYR A 109 4.67 17.69 15.58
CA TYR A 109 3.51 17.28 16.38
C TYR A 109 3.64 17.56 17.90
N PRO A 110 4.75 17.20 18.58
CA PRO A 110 4.94 17.57 19.98
C PRO A 110 5.19 19.08 20.15
N ALA A 111 5.83 19.75 19.19
CA ALA A 111 6.02 21.20 19.22
C ALA A 111 4.68 21.96 19.13
N GLU A 112 3.76 21.48 18.29
CA GLU A 112 2.40 22.02 18.16
C GLU A 112 1.63 21.91 19.49
N LEU A 113 1.67 20.73 20.13
CA LEU A 113 1.03 20.54 21.45
C LEU A 113 1.67 21.40 22.55
N ALA A 114 2.97 21.70 22.45
CA ALA A 114 3.64 22.59 23.39
C ALA A 114 3.23 24.07 23.19
N ALA A 115 3.00 24.48 21.95
CA ALA A 115 2.59 25.85 21.61
C ALA A 115 1.09 26.10 21.86
N PHE A 116 0.25 25.10 21.56
CA PHE A 116 -1.19 25.14 21.72
C PHE A 116 -1.67 23.95 22.57
N PRO A 117 -1.49 24.02 23.91
CA PRO A 117 -1.82 22.91 24.80
C PRO A 117 -3.27 22.47 24.69
N ARG A 118 -3.46 21.15 24.74
CA ARG A 118 -4.75 20.47 24.77
C ARG A 118 -4.84 19.60 26.02
N ALA A 119 -6.02 19.52 26.62
CA ALA A 119 -6.35 18.50 27.61
C ALA A 119 -6.22 17.12 26.96
N ASP A 120 -5.88 16.12 27.77
CA ASP A 120 -5.57 14.77 27.32
C ASP A 120 -6.73 14.17 26.47
N GLU A 121 -7.98 14.36 26.89
CA GLU A 121 -9.18 13.91 26.17
C GLU A 121 -9.42 14.59 24.81
N HIS A 122 -8.74 15.71 24.53
CA HIS A 122 -8.85 16.48 23.27
C HIS A 122 -7.67 16.24 22.32
N ILE A 123 -6.81 15.25 22.61
CA ILE A 123 -5.74 14.80 21.71
C ILE A 123 -6.18 13.49 21.04
N PRO A 124 -6.54 13.52 19.74
CA PRO A 124 -6.92 12.32 19.00
C PRO A 124 -5.79 11.28 18.93
N ASP A 125 -6.15 10.00 18.82
CA ASP A 125 -5.17 8.90 18.80
C ASP A 125 -4.18 8.99 17.63
N TRP A 126 -4.61 9.43 16.44
CA TRP A 126 -3.69 9.65 15.31
C TRP A 126 -2.57 10.64 15.65
N TRP A 127 -2.87 11.68 16.44
CA TRP A 127 -1.89 12.68 16.85
C TRP A 127 -1.01 12.11 17.97
N ARG A 128 -1.57 11.36 18.91
CA ARG A 128 -0.79 10.64 19.93
C ARG A 128 0.25 9.70 19.32
N LEU A 129 -0.13 8.98 18.27
CA LEU A 129 0.78 8.13 17.49
C LEU A 129 1.98 8.92 16.94
N ARG A 130 1.73 10.06 16.29
CA ARG A 130 2.78 10.91 15.70
C ARG A 130 3.61 11.68 16.73
N ALA A 131 3.00 12.08 17.85
CA ALA A 131 3.65 12.77 18.96
C ALA A 131 4.33 11.84 19.97
N GLN A 132 4.27 10.52 19.77
CA GLN A 132 4.84 9.51 20.66
C GLN A 132 4.29 9.62 22.11
N LEU A 133 2.97 9.84 22.20
CA LEU A 133 2.21 9.86 23.44
C LEU A 133 1.45 8.53 23.61
N PRO A 134 1.20 8.05 24.84
CA PRO A 134 0.31 6.92 25.07
C PRO A 134 -1.09 7.18 24.49
N LEU A 135 -1.82 6.13 24.12
CA LEU A 135 -3.19 6.25 23.61
C LEU A 135 -4.13 6.88 24.65
N GLY A 136 -5.11 7.64 24.16
CA GLY A 136 -6.12 8.33 24.98
C GLY A 136 -7.34 7.46 25.30
N VAL A 137 -7.32 6.18 24.91
CA VAL A 137 -8.40 5.24 25.14
C VAL A 137 -8.77 5.15 26.63
N VAL A 138 -10.06 5.13 26.92
CA VAL A 138 -10.60 4.96 28.27
C VAL A 138 -11.36 3.64 28.31
N PHE A 139 -10.85 2.69 29.08
CA PHE A 139 -11.49 1.38 29.21
C PHE A 139 -12.58 1.39 30.29
N ARG A 140 -13.69 0.74 30.00
CA ARG A 140 -14.71 0.39 30.99
C ARG A 140 -14.38 -0.97 31.58
N HIS A 141 -14.52 -1.13 32.89
CA HIS A 141 -14.27 -2.40 33.55
C HIS A 141 -15.61 -3.08 33.84
N ALA A 142 -15.77 -4.30 33.34
CA ALA A 142 -16.98 -5.07 33.57
C ALA A 142 -17.04 -5.50 35.04
N ASP A 143 -18.12 -5.16 35.72
CA ASP A 143 -18.37 -5.65 37.05
C ASP A 143 -18.87 -7.10 37.00
N VAL A 144 -18.19 -7.98 37.72
CA VAL A 144 -18.61 -9.37 37.92
C VAL A 144 -19.90 -9.41 38.76
N GLY A 145 -20.07 -8.45 39.66
CA GLY A 145 -21.17 -8.35 40.62
C GLY A 145 -20.97 -9.20 41.88
N GLY A 146 -21.82 -8.95 42.87
CA GLY A 146 -21.87 -9.73 44.12
C GLY A 146 -22.81 -10.94 44.04
N PRO A 147 -22.89 -11.76 45.11
CA PRO A 147 -23.70 -12.99 45.14
C PRO A 147 -25.19 -12.79 44.84
N ASP A 148 -25.73 -11.61 45.16
CA ASP A 148 -27.16 -11.27 45.03
C ASP A 148 -27.42 -10.29 43.86
N VAL A 149 -26.54 -10.23 42.86
CA VAL A 149 -26.69 -9.29 41.74
C VAL A 149 -27.85 -9.70 40.83
N GLU A 150 -28.89 -8.87 40.75
CA GLU A 150 -30.00 -9.06 39.81
C GLU A 150 -29.77 -8.26 38.53
N ARG A 151 -29.80 -8.93 37.38
CA ARG A 151 -29.61 -8.33 36.05
C ARG A 151 -30.71 -8.80 35.08
N PRO A 152 -31.12 -7.96 34.11
CA PRO A 152 -32.12 -8.36 33.12
C PRO A 152 -31.69 -9.63 32.39
N PRO A 153 -32.55 -10.67 32.31
CA PRO A 153 -32.18 -11.95 31.72
C PRO A 153 -31.91 -11.81 30.22
N LEU A 154 -30.95 -12.59 29.73
CA LEU A 154 -30.74 -12.80 28.30
C LEU A 154 -31.72 -13.85 27.78
N THR A 155 -32.08 -13.79 26.50
CA THR A 155 -32.86 -14.86 25.87
C THR A 155 -31.99 -16.09 25.65
N ASP A 156 -32.61 -17.27 25.55
CA ASP A 156 -31.89 -18.53 25.24
C ASP A 156 -31.08 -18.47 23.93
N THR A 157 -31.48 -17.58 23.01
CA THR A 157 -30.75 -17.31 21.76
C THR A 157 -29.56 -16.37 21.93
N GLU A 158 -29.62 -15.43 22.88
CA GLU A 158 -28.55 -14.45 23.12
C GLU A 158 -27.43 -15.02 23.98
N VAL A 159 -27.74 -15.87 24.96
CA VAL A 159 -26.74 -16.48 25.86
C VAL A 159 -25.53 -17.08 25.11
N PRO A 160 -25.69 -17.97 24.12
CA PRO A 160 -24.53 -18.54 23.42
C PRO A 160 -23.74 -17.50 22.61
N LEU A 161 -24.38 -16.46 22.11
CA LEU A 161 -23.72 -15.40 21.34
C LEU A 161 -22.91 -14.47 22.25
N VAL A 162 -23.44 -14.15 23.43
CA VAL A 162 -22.75 -13.35 24.44
C VAL A 162 -21.55 -14.11 25.02
N LEU A 163 -21.71 -15.41 25.32
CA LEU A 163 -20.59 -16.26 25.75
C LEU A 163 -19.50 -16.31 24.69
N GLN A 164 -19.88 -16.54 23.42
CA GLN A 164 -18.93 -16.57 22.32
C GLN A 164 -18.15 -15.25 22.18
N TYR A 165 -18.83 -14.11 22.34
CA TYR A 165 -18.18 -12.80 22.32
C TYR A 165 -17.14 -12.68 23.45
N LEU A 166 -17.54 -12.97 24.68
CA LEU A 166 -16.70 -12.81 25.88
C LEU A 166 -15.49 -13.76 25.91
N GLU A 167 -15.63 -14.97 25.38
CA GLU A 167 -14.60 -16.02 25.42
C GLU A 167 -13.59 -15.93 24.27
N ARG A 168 -13.98 -15.37 23.11
CA ARG A 168 -13.10 -15.30 21.92
C ARG A 168 -12.12 -14.14 21.94
N GLU A 169 -12.34 -13.17 22.81
CA GLU A 169 -11.62 -11.91 22.77
C GLU A 169 -10.18 -11.97 23.27
N ALA A 170 -9.40 -10.98 22.85
CA ALA A 170 -7.97 -10.93 23.09
C ALA A 170 -7.66 -10.95 24.60
N VAL A 171 -6.97 -12.01 25.05
CA VAL A 171 -6.39 -12.06 26.40
C VAL A 171 -5.30 -10.99 26.48
N VAL A 172 -5.44 -10.06 27.42
CA VAL A 172 -4.49 -8.98 27.66
C VAL A 172 -3.61 -9.22 28.86
N HIS A 173 -4.06 -10.04 29.81
CA HIS A 173 -3.30 -10.38 30.99
C HIS A 173 -3.78 -11.72 31.58
N GLU A 174 -2.86 -12.42 32.23
CA GLU A 174 -3.12 -13.66 32.98
C GLU A 174 -2.36 -13.57 34.31
N ASP A 175 -3.11 -13.64 35.42
CA ASP A 175 -2.57 -13.66 36.78
C ASP A 175 -3.05 -14.94 37.49
N GLY A 176 -2.16 -15.93 37.60
CA GLY A 176 -2.52 -17.25 38.13
C GLY A 176 -3.55 -17.95 37.24
N ASP A 177 -4.73 -18.20 37.79
CA ASP A 177 -5.86 -18.82 37.09
C ASP A 177 -6.87 -17.80 36.52
N GLU A 178 -6.65 -16.50 36.74
CA GLU A 178 -7.54 -15.45 36.26
C GLU A 178 -7.01 -14.82 34.96
N ARG A 179 -7.85 -14.81 33.93
CA ARG A 179 -7.56 -14.19 32.63
C ARG A 179 -8.41 -12.94 32.44
N PHE A 180 -7.81 -11.92 31.82
CA PHE A 180 -8.48 -10.68 31.48
C PHE A 180 -8.50 -10.50 29.97
N HIS A 181 -9.65 -10.07 29.46
CA HIS A 181 -9.93 -9.89 28.05
C HIS A 181 -10.27 -8.43 27.77
N THR A 182 -10.13 -8.01 26.51
CA THR A 182 -10.65 -6.72 26.04
C THR A 182 -11.16 -6.80 24.60
N ASP A 183 -12.19 -6.00 24.31
CA ASP A 183 -12.67 -5.66 22.95
C ASP A 183 -12.16 -4.28 22.49
N GLY A 184 -11.27 -3.65 23.27
CA GLY A 184 -10.76 -2.30 23.03
C GLY A 184 -11.58 -1.17 23.65
N THR A 185 -12.78 -1.45 24.18
CA THR A 185 -13.61 -0.53 24.96
C THR A 185 -13.82 -1.03 26.39
N TRP A 186 -14.06 -2.32 26.56
CA TRP A 186 -14.26 -2.99 27.83
C TRP A 186 -13.07 -3.87 28.20
N ILE A 187 -12.84 -4.01 29.50
CA ILE A 187 -11.98 -5.03 30.10
C ILE A 187 -12.86 -5.87 31.02
N TRP A 188 -12.80 -7.19 30.89
CA TRP A 188 -13.50 -8.12 31.78
C TRP A 188 -12.60 -9.28 32.18
N SER A 189 -12.85 -9.86 33.36
CA SER A 189 -12.20 -11.11 33.74
C SER A 189 -12.99 -12.32 33.27
N GLU A 190 -12.33 -13.47 33.21
CA GLU A 190 -12.90 -14.78 32.92
C GLU A 190 -14.10 -15.12 33.81
N ALA A 191 -14.21 -14.51 34.99
CA ALA A 191 -15.34 -14.71 35.89
C ALA A 191 -16.68 -14.29 35.26
N VAL A 192 -16.70 -13.30 34.37
CA VAL A 192 -17.93 -12.80 33.72
C VAL A 192 -18.58 -13.88 32.84
N PRO A 193 -17.90 -14.44 31.81
CA PRO A 193 -18.49 -15.54 31.04
C PRO A 193 -18.74 -16.79 31.90
N LEU A 194 -17.89 -17.07 32.88
CA LEU A 194 -18.06 -18.22 33.79
C LEU A 194 -19.37 -18.14 34.58
N LEU A 195 -19.72 -16.96 35.12
CA LEU A 195 -20.97 -16.74 35.86
C LEU A 195 -22.20 -16.88 34.96
N LEU A 196 -22.15 -16.34 33.74
CA LEU A 196 -23.23 -16.51 32.78
C LEU A 196 -23.42 -18.00 32.45
N ALA A 197 -22.33 -18.72 32.16
CA ALA A 197 -22.39 -20.13 31.80
C ALA A 197 -22.88 -21.04 32.94
N LYS A 198 -22.43 -20.80 34.18
CA LYS A 198 -22.74 -21.68 35.33
C LYS A 198 -24.01 -21.32 36.06
N HIS A 199 -24.29 -20.02 36.21
CA HIS A 199 -25.36 -19.51 37.07
C HIS A 199 -26.43 -18.75 36.30
N GLY A 200 -26.28 -18.58 34.98
CA GLY A 200 -27.23 -17.82 34.16
C GLY A 200 -27.24 -16.33 34.48
N VAL A 201 -26.23 -15.82 35.18
CA VAL A 201 -26.12 -14.40 35.58
C VAL A 201 -25.55 -13.60 34.40
N PRO A 202 -26.33 -12.71 33.77
CA PRO A 202 -25.85 -11.92 32.63
C PRO A 202 -24.70 -10.98 33.01
N PRO A 203 -23.87 -10.55 32.03
CA PRO A 203 -23.00 -9.39 32.20
C PRO A 203 -23.80 -8.12 32.50
N GLU A 204 -23.14 -7.05 32.92
CA GLU A 204 -23.85 -5.80 33.18
C GLU A 204 -24.59 -5.27 31.94
N PRO A 205 -25.74 -4.58 32.12
CA PRO A 205 -26.61 -4.20 31.00
C PRO A 205 -25.92 -3.38 29.91
N ASP A 206 -24.99 -2.51 30.30
CA ASP A 206 -24.24 -1.66 29.37
C ASP A 206 -23.27 -2.48 28.50
N LEU A 207 -22.61 -3.50 29.08
CA LEU A 207 -21.77 -4.42 28.33
C LEU A 207 -22.62 -5.27 27.38
N VAL A 208 -23.77 -5.79 27.83
CA VAL A 208 -24.69 -6.50 26.93
C VAL A 208 -25.16 -5.60 25.77
N ALA A 209 -25.49 -4.34 26.06
CA ALA A 209 -25.87 -3.38 25.03
C ALA A 209 -24.72 -3.08 24.05
N HIS A 210 -23.48 -3.02 24.53
CA HIS A 210 -22.28 -2.91 23.69
C HIS A 210 -22.13 -4.13 22.77
N ILE A 211 -22.19 -5.34 23.32
CA ILE A 211 -22.09 -6.59 22.55
C ILE A 211 -23.17 -6.66 21.45
N ARG A 212 -24.42 -6.25 21.76
CA ARG A 212 -25.50 -6.17 20.78
C ARG A 212 -25.22 -5.17 19.65
N ARG A 213 -24.64 -4.01 19.95
CA ARG A 213 -24.25 -3.00 18.94
C ARG A 213 -23.14 -3.52 18.02
N HIS A 214 -22.27 -4.38 18.53
CA HIS A 214 -21.26 -5.10 17.74
C HIS A 214 -21.81 -6.37 17.07
N HIS A 215 -23.13 -6.57 17.05
CA HIS A 215 -23.78 -7.74 16.47
C HIS A 215 -23.22 -9.08 16.98
N PHE A 216 -22.83 -9.11 18.26
CA PHE A 216 -22.20 -10.27 18.90
C PHE A 216 -20.91 -10.74 18.20
N GLN A 217 -20.25 -9.86 17.45
CA GLN A 217 -18.95 -10.13 16.82
C GLN A 217 -17.87 -9.28 17.46
N PRO A 218 -16.87 -9.91 18.11
CA PRO A 218 -15.74 -9.20 18.71
C PRO A 218 -14.94 -8.40 17.66
N PRO A 219 -14.62 -7.11 17.88
CA PRO A 219 -13.73 -6.36 16.99
C PRO A 219 -12.28 -6.86 17.05
N TYR A 220 -11.49 -6.56 16.01
CA TYR A 220 -10.05 -6.74 16.12
C TYR A 220 -9.46 -5.64 17.00
N VAL A 221 -8.77 -6.05 18.08
CA VAL A 221 -8.07 -5.13 18.97
C VAL A 221 -6.61 -5.02 18.56
N GLU A 222 -6.15 -3.81 18.24
CA GLU A 222 -4.75 -3.54 17.88
C GLU A 222 -3.76 -3.88 19.01
N PRO A 223 -2.53 -4.34 18.71
CA PRO A 223 -1.54 -4.71 19.73
C PRO A 223 -1.21 -3.58 20.72
N LEU A 224 -1.16 -2.32 20.28
CA LEU A 224 -0.95 -1.18 21.18
C LEU A 224 -2.13 -0.97 22.13
N VAL A 225 -3.36 -1.16 21.67
CA VAL A 225 -4.57 -1.06 22.51
C VAL A 225 -4.55 -2.16 23.57
N ARG A 226 -4.19 -3.41 23.21
CA ARG A 226 -4.05 -4.52 24.18
C ARG A 226 -3.00 -4.24 25.26
N ARG A 227 -1.81 -3.77 24.86
CA ARG A 227 -0.75 -3.39 25.82
C ARG A 227 -1.17 -2.19 26.69
N THR A 228 -2.00 -1.30 26.16
CA THR A 228 -2.56 -0.19 26.94
C THR A 228 -3.59 -0.68 27.95
N ALA A 229 -4.47 -1.61 27.56
CA ALA A 229 -5.43 -2.27 28.46
C ALA A 229 -4.74 -3.03 29.60
N GLU A 230 -3.68 -3.79 29.28
CA GLU A 230 -2.86 -4.47 30.30
C GLU A 230 -2.22 -3.46 31.28
N ALA A 231 -1.66 -2.36 30.77
CA ALA A 231 -1.04 -1.35 31.63
C ALA A 231 -2.05 -0.71 32.58
N ASP A 232 -3.26 -0.39 32.10
CA ASP A 232 -4.35 0.15 32.91
C ASP A 232 -4.81 -0.84 33.98
N LEU A 233 -5.02 -2.10 33.61
CA LEU A 233 -5.40 -3.17 34.53
C LEU A 233 -4.37 -3.31 35.67
N LEU A 234 -3.08 -3.21 35.36
CA LEU A 234 -2.00 -3.38 36.31
C LEU A 234 -1.59 -2.09 37.04
N GLY A 235 -2.23 -0.96 36.74
CA GLY A 235 -1.84 0.36 37.26
C GLY A 235 -0.42 0.78 36.86
N LYS A 236 0.09 0.28 35.74
CA LYS A 236 1.42 0.59 35.20
C LYS A 236 1.36 1.79 34.25
N PRO A 237 2.48 2.50 34.01
CA PRO A 237 2.52 3.54 32.98
C PRO A 237 2.13 2.98 31.61
N ARG A 238 1.18 3.65 30.92
CA ARG A 238 0.74 3.25 29.58
C ARG A 238 1.91 3.27 28.59
N PRO A 239 2.01 2.27 27.69
CA PRO A 239 3.08 2.22 26.71
C PRO A 239 2.94 3.34 25.67
N LYS A 240 4.07 3.82 25.17
CA LYS A 240 4.12 4.66 23.98
C LYS A 240 4.05 3.80 22.71
N PRO A 241 3.55 4.35 21.59
CA PRO A 241 3.61 3.72 20.29
C PRO A 241 5.06 3.39 19.91
N GLY A 242 5.32 2.18 19.44
CA GLY A 242 6.59 1.76 18.85
C GLY A 242 6.55 1.80 17.33
N ARG A 243 7.70 1.54 16.69
CA ARG A 243 7.80 1.53 15.22
C ARG A 243 6.82 0.55 14.56
N ALA A 244 6.55 -0.59 15.18
CA ALA A 244 5.63 -1.60 14.66
C ALA A 244 4.16 -1.16 14.71
N ASP A 245 3.79 -0.22 15.59
CA ASP A 245 2.40 0.24 15.75
C ASP A 245 2.02 1.33 14.72
N VAL A 246 3.00 1.90 14.01
CA VAL A 246 2.82 3.06 13.12
C VAL A 246 3.33 2.81 11.69
N LYS A 247 4.22 1.82 11.50
CA LYS A 247 4.80 1.52 10.18
C LYS A 247 3.79 0.77 9.31
N LYS A 248 3.50 1.32 8.12
CA LYS A 248 2.82 0.58 7.04
C LYS A 248 3.60 -0.69 6.71
N THR A 249 2.93 -1.82 6.66
CA THR A 249 3.53 -3.07 6.23
C THR A 249 3.72 -3.05 4.71
N SER A 250 4.57 -3.93 4.17
CA SER A 250 4.68 -4.11 2.72
C SER A 250 3.36 -4.56 2.09
N GLY A 251 2.50 -5.26 2.87
CA GLY A 251 1.15 -5.62 2.45
C GLY A 251 0.24 -4.40 2.31
N ASP A 252 0.28 -3.47 3.26
CA ASP A 252 -0.50 -2.22 3.21
C ASP A 252 -0.09 -1.37 2.01
N VAL A 253 1.22 -1.23 1.78
CA VAL A 253 1.77 -0.53 0.61
C VAL A 253 1.33 -1.19 -0.69
N ALA A 254 1.36 -2.53 -0.77
CA ALA A 254 0.91 -3.25 -1.95
C ALA A 254 -0.59 -3.04 -2.22
N ALA A 255 -1.43 -3.10 -1.20
CA ALA A 255 -2.88 -2.87 -1.32
C ALA A 255 -3.19 -1.42 -1.76
N GLU A 256 -2.45 -0.44 -1.24
CA GLU A 256 -2.57 0.96 -1.64
C GLU A 256 -2.20 1.17 -3.12
N LEU A 257 -1.11 0.54 -3.58
CA LEU A 257 -0.67 0.58 -4.98
C LEU A 257 -1.66 -0.06 -5.97
N GLU A 258 -2.55 -0.94 -5.53
CA GLU A 258 -3.59 -1.54 -6.40
C GLU A 258 -4.77 -0.60 -6.64
N THR A 259 -5.04 0.31 -5.70
CA THR A 259 -6.25 1.13 -5.69
C THR A 259 -5.97 2.61 -5.93
N THR A 260 -4.75 3.05 -5.65
CA THR A 260 -4.29 4.44 -5.78
C THR A 260 -3.26 4.53 -6.90
N PRO A 261 -3.53 5.27 -8.01
CA PRO A 261 -2.60 5.35 -9.13
C PRO A 261 -1.24 5.98 -8.80
N ASP A 262 -1.23 7.00 -7.94
CA ASP A 262 -0.05 7.79 -7.58
C ASP A 262 0.09 7.92 -6.05
N PRO A 263 0.35 6.83 -5.32
CA PRO A 263 0.46 6.89 -3.87
C PRO A 263 1.78 7.56 -3.47
N LYS A 264 1.73 8.36 -2.40
CA LYS A 264 2.93 8.99 -1.84
C LYS A 264 3.64 8.00 -0.94
N LEU A 265 4.74 7.44 -1.44
CA LEU A 265 5.59 6.50 -0.72
C LEU A 265 6.77 7.23 -0.09
N ALA A 266 7.13 6.85 1.13
CA ALA A 266 8.42 7.19 1.70
C ALA A 266 9.56 6.46 0.95
N ASP A 267 10.78 6.98 1.02
CA ASP A 267 11.95 6.40 0.34
C ASP A 267 12.17 4.91 0.70
N GLU A 268 11.99 4.53 1.97
CA GLU A 268 12.10 3.13 2.42
C GLU A 268 11.06 2.22 1.74
N GLU A 269 9.82 2.70 1.63
CA GLU A 269 8.70 1.97 1.01
C GLU A 269 8.93 1.82 -0.50
N LEU A 270 9.37 2.89 -1.16
CA LEU A 270 9.67 2.90 -2.57
C LEU A 270 10.80 1.91 -2.93
N LEU A 271 11.86 1.80 -2.12
CA LEU A 271 12.92 0.82 -2.33
C LEU A 271 12.43 -0.62 -2.17
N ILE A 272 11.54 -0.88 -1.19
CA ILE A 272 10.90 -2.19 -1.01
C ILE A 272 10.08 -2.55 -2.26
N VAL A 273 9.26 -1.60 -2.74
CA VAL A 273 8.45 -1.77 -3.95
C VAL A 273 9.31 -2.02 -5.18
N LEU A 274 10.40 -1.27 -5.36
CA LEU A 274 11.35 -1.46 -6.46
C LEU A 274 11.92 -2.89 -6.49
N VAL A 275 12.44 -3.36 -5.36
CA VAL A 275 13.01 -4.72 -5.22
C VAL A 275 11.95 -5.78 -5.48
N GLN A 276 10.75 -5.60 -4.93
CA GLN A 276 9.64 -6.51 -5.15
C GLN A 276 9.25 -6.59 -6.63
N ARG A 277 9.09 -5.44 -7.31
CA ARG A 277 8.73 -5.40 -8.75
C ARG A 277 9.81 -6.04 -9.62
N LEU A 278 11.09 -5.80 -9.33
CA LEU A 278 12.19 -6.47 -10.02
C LEU A 278 12.12 -8.00 -9.85
N GLY A 279 11.85 -8.47 -8.62
CA GLY A 279 11.66 -9.89 -8.32
C GLY A 279 10.45 -10.52 -9.01
N GLU A 280 9.29 -9.86 -8.99
CA GLU A 280 8.06 -10.30 -9.67
C GLU A 280 8.25 -10.45 -11.19
N HIS A 281 9.11 -9.61 -11.79
CA HIS A 281 9.47 -9.71 -13.19
C HIS A 281 10.62 -10.70 -13.47
N GLY A 282 11.17 -11.36 -12.45
CA GLY A 282 12.22 -12.37 -12.61
C GLY A 282 13.61 -11.78 -12.88
N VAL A 283 13.87 -10.54 -12.45
CA VAL A 283 15.21 -9.96 -12.47
C VAL A 283 16.07 -10.64 -11.41
N TRP A 284 17.24 -11.13 -11.80
CA TRP A 284 18.13 -11.83 -10.90
C TRP A 284 18.76 -10.89 -9.87
N PRO A 285 18.96 -11.32 -8.62
CA PRO A 285 19.64 -10.52 -7.60
C PRO A 285 21.02 -10.01 -8.03
N GLU A 286 21.74 -10.74 -8.88
CA GLU A 286 23.06 -10.36 -9.39
C GLU A 286 23.01 -9.25 -10.44
N ALA A 287 21.85 -9.06 -11.10
CA ALA A 287 21.69 -8.07 -12.16
C ALA A 287 21.65 -6.62 -11.65
N TYR A 288 21.42 -6.42 -10.35
CA TYR A 288 21.33 -5.07 -9.79
C TYR A 288 21.86 -4.95 -8.36
N ARG A 289 22.19 -3.73 -7.93
CA ARG A 289 22.53 -3.38 -6.54
C ARG A 289 21.83 -2.09 -6.13
N VAL A 290 21.40 -2.02 -4.88
CA VAL A 290 20.84 -0.81 -4.26
C VAL A 290 21.69 -0.47 -3.05
N GLY A 291 22.27 0.73 -3.02
CA GLY A 291 23.19 1.18 -1.97
C GLY A 291 24.60 0.56 -2.03
N GLU A 292 24.84 -0.30 -3.02
CA GLU A 292 26.14 -0.93 -3.28
C GLU A 292 26.51 -0.82 -4.76
N ARG A 293 27.78 -1.09 -5.06
CA ARG A 293 28.35 -1.08 -6.41
C ARG A 293 28.93 -2.43 -6.73
N ALA A 294 28.52 -3.05 -7.83
CA ALA A 294 29.05 -4.32 -8.30
C ALA A 294 29.24 -4.31 -9.81
N ASP A 295 30.40 -4.80 -10.26
CA ASP A 295 30.67 -4.97 -11.69
C ASP A 295 29.71 -6.01 -12.30
N GLY A 296 29.21 -5.72 -13.50
CA GLY A 296 28.21 -6.53 -14.19
C GLY A 296 26.77 -6.25 -13.77
N ALA A 297 26.55 -5.40 -12.76
CA ALA A 297 25.23 -5.05 -12.25
C ALA A 297 24.82 -3.60 -12.59
N TRP A 298 23.52 -3.37 -12.70
CA TRP A 298 22.93 -2.03 -12.66
C TRP A 298 22.77 -1.57 -11.22
N CYS A 299 23.37 -0.45 -10.87
CA CYS A 299 23.42 0.02 -9.50
C CYS A 299 22.60 1.30 -9.32
N LEU A 300 21.89 1.41 -8.21
CA LEU A 300 21.19 2.60 -7.71
C LEU A 300 21.86 3.06 -6.42
N ASN A 301 22.43 4.26 -6.40
CA ASN A 301 23.20 4.77 -5.26
C ASN A 301 22.96 6.26 -5.04
N TYR A 302 22.95 6.71 -3.78
CA TYR A 302 22.99 8.14 -3.48
C TYR A 302 24.43 8.68 -3.57
N THR A 303 24.61 9.81 -4.23
CA THR A 303 25.91 10.47 -4.46
C THR A 303 25.81 11.97 -4.20
N PRO A 304 26.93 12.72 -4.15
CA PRO A 304 26.89 14.18 -4.02
C PRO A 304 26.12 14.89 -5.15
N ASP A 305 26.04 14.27 -6.33
CA ASP A 305 25.32 14.79 -7.50
C ASP A 305 23.85 14.31 -7.56
N GLY A 306 23.37 13.63 -6.52
CA GLY A 306 22.02 13.05 -6.42
C GLY A 306 22.00 11.52 -6.54
N TRP A 307 20.82 10.97 -6.84
CA TRP A 307 20.63 9.53 -7.04
C TRP A 307 21.20 9.09 -8.39
N GLU A 308 22.24 8.27 -8.36
CA GLU A 308 22.91 7.71 -9.54
C GLU A 308 22.28 6.37 -9.93
N VAL A 309 21.96 6.22 -11.23
CA VAL A 309 21.65 4.93 -11.86
C VAL A 309 22.64 4.67 -12.98
N ALA A 310 23.39 3.57 -12.88
CA ALA A 310 24.40 3.22 -13.88
C ALA A 310 24.70 1.71 -13.90
N ALA A 311 25.10 1.20 -15.06
CA ALA A 311 25.79 -0.10 -15.13
C ALA A 311 27.23 0.04 -14.64
N TYR A 312 27.73 -0.90 -13.86
CA TYR A 312 29.11 -0.88 -13.36
C TYR A 312 30.01 -1.87 -14.09
N ALA A 313 31.20 -1.43 -14.48
CA ALA A 313 32.22 -2.29 -15.08
C ALA A 313 33.63 -1.76 -14.85
N GLY A 314 34.51 -2.58 -14.27
CA GLY A 314 35.86 -2.20 -13.87
C GLY A 314 35.88 -1.24 -12.68
N GLY A 315 34.93 -1.40 -11.75
CA GLY A 315 34.73 -0.55 -10.57
C GLY A 315 34.23 0.87 -10.88
N LYS A 316 33.78 1.14 -12.11
CA LYS A 316 33.35 2.47 -12.55
C LYS A 316 31.95 2.44 -13.17
N PRO A 317 31.13 3.48 -12.95
CA PRO A 317 29.84 3.61 -13.63
C PRO A 317 30.05 3.85 -15.13
N ARG A 318 29.17 3.26 -15.94
CA ARG A 318 29.06 3.48 -17.38
C ARG A 318 27.84 4.34 -17.64
N GLU A 319 28.07 5.50 -18.26
CA GLU A 319 27.02 6.47 -18.62
C GLU A 319 26.06 6.76 -17.46
N PRO A 320 26.56 7.18 -16.28
CA PRO A 320 25.71 7.41 -15.12
C PRO A 320 24.65 8.46 -15.41
N ARG A 321 23.44 8.21 -14.93
CA ARG A 321 22.34 9.18 -14.89
C ARG A 321 22.08 9.58 -13.45
N TYR A 322 21.93 10.88 -13.22
CA TYR A 322 21.70 11.45 -11.90
C TYR A 322 20.29 12.03 -11.81
N PHE A 323 19.63 11.82 -10.68
CA PHE A 323 18.26 12.24 -10.41
C PHE A 323 18.17 12.95 -9.07
N GLY A 324 17.33 13.99 -9.00
CA GLY A 324 17.08 14.72 -7.75
C GLY A 324 16.15 13.96 -6.79
N ARG A 325 15.28 13.08 -7.32
CA ARG A 325 14.33 12.28 -6.54
C ARG A 325 14.63 10.80 -6.69
N LEU A 326 14.43 10.04 -5.62
CA LEU A 326 14.60 8.59 -5.62
C LEU A 326 13.61 7.90 -6.56
N GLU A 327 12.38 8.41 -6.65
CA GLU A 327 11.33 7.88 -7.53
C GLU A 327 11.77 7.84 -9.00
N ASP A 328 12.32 8.94 -9.52
CA ASP A 328 12.80 9.02 -10.90
C ASP A 328 13.95 8.03 -11.15
N ALA A 329 14.84 7.90 -10.16
CA ALA A 329 15.95 6.95 -10.22
C ALA A 329 15.47 5.48 -10.18
N ALA A 330 14.48 5.17 -9.33
CA ALA A 330 13.87 3.85 -9.23
C ALA A 330 13.16 3.46 -10.55
N GLN A 331 12.39 4.39 -11.14
CA GLN A 331 11.76 4.20 -12.45
C GLN A 331 12.81 3.98 -13.55
N GLN A 332 13.92 4.74 -13.53
CA GLN A 332 15.02 4.56 -14.47
C GLN A 332 15.71 3.20 -14.31
N LEU A 333 15.92 2.71 -13.08
CA LEU A 333 16.50 1.39 -12.84
C LEU A 333 15.57 0.28 -13.36
N LEU A 334 14.28 0.36 -13.01
CA LEU A 334 13.26 -0.58 -13.47
C LEU A 334 13.22 -0.64 -15.00
N GLY A 335 13.15 0.53 -15.65
CA GLY A 335 13.19 0.62 -17.12
C GLY A 335 14.49 0.11 -17.71
N ALA A 336 15.64 0.40 -17.08
CA ALA A 336 16.93 -0.08 -17.56
C ALA A 336 17.02 -1.61 -17.56
N LEU A 337 16.47 -2.28 -16.55
CA LEU A 337 16.49 -3.75 -16.42
C LEU A 337 15.42 -4.43 -17.28
N LEU A 338 14.19 -3.93 -17.25
CA LEU A 338 13.05 -4.60 -17.91
C LEU A 338 12.99 -4.36 -19.42
N LEU A 339 13.53 -3.25 -19.93
CA LEU A 339 13.52 -2.97 -21.38
C LEU A 339 14.41 -3.93 -22.17
N HIS A 340 15.43 -4.51 -21.53
CA HIS A 340 16.37 -5.42 -22.18
C HIS A 340 16.46 -6.74 -21.39
N PRO A 341 15.78 -7.82 -21.84
CA PRO A 341 15.72 -9.08 -21.10
C PRO A 341 17.09 -9.67 -20.71
N ALA A 342 18.13 -9.43 -21.51
CA ALA A 342 19.49 -9.87 -21.17
C ALA A 342 20.05 -9.18 -19.91
N ARG A 343 19.62 -7.96 -19.59
CA ARG A 343 20.03 -7.27 -18.36
C ARG A 343 19.40 -7.89 -17.12
N MET A 344 18.21 -8.49 -17.25
CA MET A 344 17.53 -9.18 -16.15
C MET A 344 18.34 -10.36 -15.61
N THR A 345 19.21 -10.95 -16.44
CA THR A 345 20.12 -12.05 -16.08
C THR A 345 21.57 -11.60 -15.93
N ALA A 346 21.83 -10.30 -15.80
CA ALA A 346 23.18 -9.71 -15.81
C ALA A 346 24.02 -10.06 -17.06
N GLY A 347 23.37 -10.42 -18.17
CA GLY A 347 24.02 -10.90 -19.38
C GLY A 347 24.47 -12.37 -19.32
N HIS A 348 24.21 -13.07 -18.23
CA HIS A 348 24.48 -14.50 -18.13
C HIS A 348 23.46 -15.30 -18.95
N GLU A 349 23.92 -16.41 -19.53
CA GLU A 349 23.02 -17.41 -20.09
C GLU A 349 22.19 -18.02 -18.96
N THR A 350 20.88 -18.19 -19.18
CA THR A 350 20.07 -18.96 -18.24
C THR A 350 20.68 -20.35 -18.07
N PRO A 351 20.87 -20.83 -16.82
CA PRO A 351 21.35 -22.18 -16.57
C PRO A 351 20.55 -23.19 -17.39
N LEU A 352 21.22 -24.24 -17.86
CA LEU A 352 20.52 -25.40 -18.38
C LEU A 352 19.77 -26.03 -17.21
N GLU A 353 18.46 -25.76 -17.12
CA GLU A 353 17.59 -26.36 -16.12
C GLU A 353 17.65 -27.89 -16.25
N THR A 354 17.79 -28.54 -15.12
CA THR A 354 17.71 -30.00 -15.00
C THR A 354 16.32 -30.47 -15.43
N ALA A 355 16.21 -31.72 -15.89
CA ALA A 355 14.90 -32.30 -16.23
C ALA A 355 13.90 -32.20 -15.07
N LYS A 356 14.38 -32.32 -13.83
CA LYS A 356 13.58 -32.17 -12.62
C LYS A 356 13.01 -30.76 -12.43
N GLU A 357 13.80 -29.71 -12.69
CA GLU A 357 13.31 -28.32 -12.63
C GLU A 357 12.30 -28.03 -13.74
N LEU A 358 12.42 -28.70 -14.90
CA LEU A 358 11.49 -28.58 -16.02
C LEU A 358 10.16 -29.31 -15.79
N ASP A 359 10.16 -30.37 -14.97
CA ASP A 359 8.94 -31.08 -14.58
C ASP A 359 8.01 -30.22 -13.71
N ASP A 360 8.55 -29.22 -13.01
CA ASP A 360 7.77 -28.29 -12.17
C ASP A 360 7.07 -27.18 -12.99
N TRP A 361 7.32 -27.08 -14.30
CA TRP A 361 6.69 -26.07 -15.15
C TRP A 361 5.22 -26.41 -15.43
N PRO A 362 4.30 -25.41 -15.44
CA PRO A 362 2.86 -25.67 -15.56
C PRO A 362 2.40 -26.06 -16.97
N VAL A 363 3.28 -25.97 -17.97
CA VAL A 363 2.99 -26.28 -19.37
C VAL A 363 4.14 -27.11 -19.93
N HIS A 364 3.82 -28.21 -20.58
CA HIS A 364 4.83 -29.07 -21.20
C HIS A 364 4.66 -29.13 -22.72
N PRO A 365 5.73 -29.31 -23.48
CA PRO A 365 5.64 -29.60 -24.91
C PRO A 365 4.83 -30.88 -25.15
N ALA A 366 3.93 -30.82 -26.14
CA ALA A 366 3.16 -31.98 -26.58
C ALA A 366 4.08 -33.07 -27.17
N PRO A 367 3.64 -34.34 -27.24
CA PRO A 367 4.43 -35.41 -27.82
C PRO A 367 4.98 -35.07 -29.21
N GLY A 368 6.28 -35.26 -29.41
CA GLY A 368 6.98 -34.94 -30.65
C GLY A 368 7.42 -33.47 -30.79
N GLU A 369 7.06 -32.59 -29.86
CA GLU A 369 7.61 -31.23 -29.81
C GLU A 369 9.01 -31.18 -29.17
N PRO A 370 9.86 -30.20 -29.55
CA PRO A 370 11.12 -29.94 -28.88
C PRO A 370 10.96 -29.81 -27.36
N PRO A 371 11.84 -30.42 -26.55
CA PRO A 371 11.82 -30.26 -25.10
C PRO A 371 12.15 -28.82 -24.69
N LEU A 372 11.72 -28.42 -23.49
CA LEU A 372 11.98 -27.09 -22.93
C LEU A 372 13.49 -26.78 -22.74
N THR A 373 14.35 -27.80 -22.76
CA THR A 373 15.81 -27.63 -22.75
C THR A 373 16.34 -26.93 -24.01
N LEU A 374 15.58 -26.91 -25.11
CA LEU A 374 15.92 -26.19 -26.34
C LEU A 374 15.45 -24.73 -26.35
N LEU A 375 14.94 -24.24 -25.21
CA LEU A 375 14.60 -22.83 -24.99
C LEU A 375 15.44 -22.26 -23.87
N ARG A 376 16.10 -21.11 -24.11
CA ARG A 376 16.73 -20.27 -23.07
C ARG A 376 15.83 -19.10 -22.71
N ASN A 377 16.12 -18.42 -21.60
CA ASN A 377 15.34 -17.27 -21.13
C ASN A 377 13.84 -17.58 -21.00
N LYS A 378 13.53 -18.79 -20.53
CA LYS A 378 12.15 -19.25 -20.36
C LYS A 378 11.46 -18.44 -19.27
N ARG A 379 10.20 -18.09 -19.51
CA ARG A 379 9.32 -17.46 -18.52
C ARG A 379 7.86 -17.73 -18.85
N ILE A 380 7.00 -17.69 -17.84
CA ILE A 380 5.55 -17.71 -18.06
C ILE A 380 5.13 -16.29 -18.44
N THR A 381 4.35 -16.16 -19.50
CA THR A 381 3.79 -14.88 -19.92
C THR A 381 2.35 -15.05 -20.37
N ARG A 382 1.59 -13.95 -20.40
CA ARG A 382 0.22 -13.92 -20.87
C ARG A 382 0.18 -13.24 -22.23
N LEU A 383 -0.01 -14.03 -23.29
CA LEU A 383 -0.28 -13.46 -24.62
C LEU A 383 -1.69 -12.86 -24.63
N VAL A 384 -1.82 -11.67 -25.21
CA VAL A 384 -3.10 -10.95 -25.29
C VAL A 384 -3.94 -11.44 -26.47
N ALA A 385 -5.25 -11.25 -26.39
CA ALA A 385 -6.14 -11.47 -27.53
C ALA A 385 -5.72 -10.60 -28.72
N GLY A 386 -5.82 -11.13 -29.93
CA GLY A 386 -5.36 -10.50 -31.16
C GLY A 386 -3.91 -10.85 -31.55
N THR A 387 -3.10 -11.40 -30.62
CA THR A 387 -1.73 -11.83 -30.93
C THR A 387 -1.74 -12.87 -32.05
N VAL A 388 -0.89 -12.67 -33.06
CA VAL A 388 -0.69 -13.63 -34.15
C VAL A 388 0.55 -14.47 -33.89
N VAL A 389 0.37 -15.78 -33.94
CA VAL A 389 1.44 -16.76 -33.76
C VAL A 389 1.56 -17.65 -34.99
N LEU A 390 2.78 -18.10 -35.26
CA LEU A 390 3.10 -18.96 -36.40
C LEU A 390 3.49 -20.35 -35.95
N ARG A 391 2.95 -21.38 -36.60
CA ARG A 391 3.30 -22.78 -36.37
C ARG A 391 4.02 -23.38 -37.58
N PHE A 392 5.03 -24.20 -37.29
CA PHE A 392 5.64 -25.13 -38.23
C PHE A 392 5.44 -26.57 -37.73
N GLY A 393 4.73 -27.40 -38.52
CA GLY A 393 4.40 -28.79 -38.20
C GLY A 393 2.90 -29.05 -38.04
N GLU A 394 2.57 -30.33 -37.80
CA GLU A 394 1.20 -30.86 -37.78
C GLU A 394 0.35 -30.34 -36.61
N GLU A 395 -0.97 -30.56 -36.64
CA GLU A 395 -1.91 -30.04 -35.64
C GLU A 395 -1.83 -30.60 -34.19
N PRO A 396 -1.30 -31.81 -33.88
CA PRO A 396 -1.33 -32.34 -32.51
C PRO A 396 -0.29 -31.73 -31.56
N GLY A 397 0.51 -30.76 -32.01
CA GLY A 397 1.49 -30.10 -31.15
C GLY A 397 1.00 -28.79 -30.55
N ASN A 398 1.82 -28.19 -29.68
CA ASN A 398 1.49 -26.96 -28.94
C ASN A 398 2.60 -25.90 -29.01
N LEU A 399 3.66 -26.13 -29.80
CA LEU A 399 4.72 -25.15 -30.03
C LEU A 399 4.33 -24.19 -31.16
N VAL A 400 4.37 -22.90 -30.86
CA VAL A 400 4.22 -21.83 -31.85
C VAL A 400 5.34 -20.80 -31.67
N HIS A 401 5.45 -19.89 -32.61
CA HIS A 401 6.45 -18.83 -32.62
C HIS A 401 5.79 -17.48 -32.83
N HIS A 402 6.55 -16.41 -32.60
CA HIS A 402 6.14 -15.06 -32.99
C HIS A 402 5.75 -15.00 -34.48
N GLY A 403 4.73 -14.21 -34.84
CA GLY A 403 4.15 -14.19 -36.19
C GLY A 403 5.12 -13.88 -37.34
N GLU A 404 6.23 -13.18 -37.05
CA GLU A 404 7.26 -12.78 -38.02
C GLU A 404 8.52 -13.67 -37.99
N VAL A 405 8.45 -14.85 -37.37
CA VAL A 405 9.62 -15.73 -37.24
C VAL A 405 10.14 -16.19 -38.62
N ARG A 406 11.46 -16.32 -38.75
CA ARG A 406 12.10 -16.99 -39.89
C ARG A 406 12.32 -18.46 -39.53
N PHE A 407 11.95 -19.39 -40.41
CA PHE A 407 12.07 -20.83 -40.15
C PHE A 407 13.48 -21.23 -39.66
N ALA A 408 14.54 -20.72 -40.28
CA ALA A 408 15.93 -21.00 -39.89
C ALA A 408 16.26 -20.65 -38.42
N THR A 409 15.51 -19.74 -37.80
CA THR A 409 15.72 -19.37 -36.38
C THR A 409 14.94 -20.26 -35.40
N THR A 410 14.05 -21.13 -35.89
CA THR A 410 13.20 -21.99 -35.03
C THR A 410 13.93 -23.18 -34.43
N SER A 411 15.06 -23.57 -35.02
CA SER A 411 15.78 -24.82 -34.67
C SER A 411 14.91 -26.07 -34.80
N LEU A 412 13.91 -26.06 -35.68
CA LEU A 412 13.08 -27.22 -35.98
C LEU A 412 13.66 -28.07 -37.12
N PRO A 413 13.36 -29.38 -37.18
CA PRO A 413 13.68 -30.21 -38.34
C PRO A 413 13.11 -29.63 -39.65
N LEU A 414 13.90 -29.67 -40.74
CA LEU A 414 13.60 -28.99 -42.01
C LEU A 414 12.25 -29.39 -42.62
N GLU A 415 11.81 -30.63 -42.42
CA GLU A 415 10.52 -31.14 -42.89
C GLU A 415 9.32 -30.33 -42.38
N ARG A 416 9.43 -29.70 -41.20
CA ARG A 416 8.35 -28.90 -40.60
C ARG A 416 8.10 -27.58 -41.33
N GLU A 417 9.04 -27.11 -42.15
CA GLU A 417 8.88 -25.87 -42.92
C GLU A 417 7.70 -25.97 -43.91
N ARG A 418 7.41 -27.18 -44.40
CA ARG A 418 6.34 -27.44 -45.37
C ARG A 418 4.95 -27.19 -44.79
N GLU A 419 4.79 -27.34 -43.48
CA GLU A 419 3.52 -27.19 -42.78
C GLU A 419 3.49 -25.90 -41.97
N ARG A 420 3.25 -24.80 -42.67
CA ARG A 420 3.16 -23.47 -42.07
C ARG A 420 1.70 -23.07 -41.89
N ARG A 421 1.31 -22.70 -40.67
CA ARG A 421 -0.04 -22.21 -40.35
C ARG A 421 0.04 -21.02 -39.39
N SER A 422 -0.83 -20.03 -39.58
CA SER A 422 -0.94 -18.85 -38.72
C SER A 422 -2.21 -18.93 -37.88
N TYR A 423 -2.13 -18.49 -36.62
CA TYR A 423 -3.27 -18.44 -35.71
C TYR A 423 -3.35 -17.09 -35.01
N ARG A 424 -4.57 -16.61 -34.80
CA ARG A 424 -4.86 -15.44 -33.97
C ARG A 424 -5.47 -15.89 -32.65
N LEU A 425 -4.94 -15.38 -31.55
CA LEU A 425 -5.53 -15.58 -30.23
C LEU A 425 -6.87 -14.84 -30.13
N ARG A 426 -7.94 -15.53 -29.75
CA ARG A 426 -9.27 -14.94 -29.52
C ARG A 426 -9.48 -14.50 -28.08
N ARG A 427 -8.68 -15.03 -27.16
CA ARG A 427 -8.63 -14.67 -25.75
C ARG A 427 -7.19 -14.72 -25.23
N PRO A 428 -6.89 -14.10 -24.08
CA PRO A 428 -5.57 -14.21 -23.49
C PRO A 428 -5.21 -15.65 -23.10
N LEU A 429 -3.95 -16.05 -23.32
CA LEU A 429 -3.41 -17.37 -22.98
C LEU A 429 -2.13 -17.23 -22.14
N HIS A 430 -2.04 -17.99 -21.05
CA HIS A 430 -0.79 -18.17 -20.32
C HIS A 430 0.06 -19.22 -21.03
N VAL A 431 1.28 -18.85 -21.38
CA VAL A 431 2.20 -19.66 -22.19
C VAL A 431 3.59 -19.63 -21.58
N ILE A 432 4.39 -20.66 -21.86
CA ILE A 432 5.83 -20.53 -21.69
C ILE A 432 6.38 -19.83 -22.92
N THR A 433 7.12 -18.75 -22.73
CA THR A 433 7.90 -18.12 -23.80
C THR A 433 9.38 -18.33 -23.56
N GLY A 434 10.15 -18.48 -24.62
CA GLY A 434 11.61 -18.58 -24.57
C GLY A 434 12.25 -18.29 -25.93
N ILE A 435 13.57 -18.25 -25.95
CA ILE A 435 14.36 -18.10 -27.17
C ILE A 435 14.93 -19.46 -27.56
N THR A 436 14.72 -19.89 -28.80
CA THR A 436 15.26 -21.16 -29.30
C THR A 436 16.79 -21.13 -29.30
N VAL A 437 17.41 -22.20 -28.81
CA VAL A 437 18.87 -22.38 -28.86
C VAL A 437 19.31 -22.91 -30.22
N PRO A 438 20.58 -22.73 -30.63
CA PRO A 438 21.10 -23.37 -31.83
C PRO A 438 21.00 -24.91 -31.74
N TRP A 439 20.44 -25.55 -32.76
CA TRP A 439 20.30 -27.01 -32.82
C TRP A 439 20.17 -27.50 -34.27
N ALA A 440 20.62 -28.73 -34.56
CA ALA A 440 20.60 -29.36 -35.89
C ALA A 440 21.07 -28.45 -37.05
N ASN A 441 22.22 -27.77 -36.87
CA ASN A 441 22.81 -26.83 -37.82
C ASN A 441 21.99 -25.57 -38.13
N LEU A 442 20.97 -25.28 -37.31
CA LEU A 442 20.21 -24.04 -37.37
C LEU A 442 20.68 -23.05 -36.28
N PRO A 443 20.72 -21.74 -36.57
CA PRO A 443 21.25 -20.73 -35.66
C PRO A 443 20.41 -20.47 -34.41
N GLY A 444 19.16 -20.93 -34.34
CA GLY A 444 18.22 -20.57 -33.27
C GLY A 444 17.87 -19.07 -33.27
N GLY A 445 17.39 -18.58 -32.12
CA GLY A 445 17.08 -17.17 -31.91
C GLY A 445 15.63 -16.75 -32.15
N ALA A 446 14.73 -17.70 -32.45
CA ALA A 446 13.30 -17.43 -32.54
C ALA A 446 12.68 -17.25 -31.15
N VAL A 447 11.71 -16.34 -31.05
CA VAL A 447 10.77 -16.32 -29.92
C VAL A 447 9.77 -17.47 -30.13
N ALA A 448 9.78 -18.40 -29.19
CA ALA A 448 8.87 -19.54 -29.13
C ALA A 448 7.86 -19.38 -28.00
N PHE A 449 6.70 -20.00 -28.17
CA PHE A 449 5.64 -20.12 -27.19
C PHE A 449 5.18 -21.57 -27.12
N VAL A 450 5.16 -22.15 -25.92
CA VAL A 450 4.54 -23.46 -25.66
C VAL A 450 3.17 -23.20 -25.04
N LEU A 451 2.12 -23.60 -25.74
CA LEU A 451 0.74 -23.41 -25.34
C LEU A 451 0.29 -24.49 -24.34
N PRO A 452 -0.66 -24.20 -23.42
CA PRO A 452 -1.11 -25.15 -22.40
C PRO A 452 -1.89 -26.34 -22.97
N LYS A 453 -2.44 -26.21 -24.18
CA LYS A 453 -3.12 -27.28 -24.91
C LYS A 453 -2.58 -27.38 -26.34
N THR A 454 -2.91 -28.46 -27.02
CA THR A 454 -2.62 -28.62 -28.46
C THR A 454 -3.36 -27.57 -29.29
N ILE A 455 -2.90 -27.33 -30.52
CA ILE A 455 -3.60 -26.43 -31.44
C ILE A 455 -5.04 -26.86 -31.67
N ALA A 456 -5.28 -28.15 -31.93
CA ALA A 456 -6.61 -28.66 -32.18
C ALA A 456 -7.59 -28.41 -31.01
N GLU A 457 -7.12 -28.58 -29.77
CA GLU A 457 -7.94 -28.28 -28.58
C GLU A 457 -8.22 -26.78 -28.44
N HIS A 458 -7.23 -25.94 -28.75
CA HIS A 458 -7.39 -24.49 -28.71
C HIS A 458 -8.27 -23.92 -29.83
N GLU A 459 -8.31 -24.55 -31.00
CA GLU A 459 -9.28 -24.21 -32.05
C GLU A 459 -10.69 -24.68 -31.66
N SER A 460 -10.80 -25.89 -31.11
CA SER A 460 -12.08 -26.48 -30.67
C SER A 460 -12.75 -25.67 -29.55
N ASP A 461 -11.98 -25.19 -28.56
CA ASP A 461 -12.49 -24.34 -27.48
C ASP A 461 -12.54 -22.84 -27.85
N GLY A 462 -12.23 -22.49 -29.11
CA GLY A 462 -12.31 -21.14 -29.65
C GLY A 462 -11.22 -20.18 -29.12
N SER A 463 -10.17 -20.68 -28.48
CA SER A 463 -9.03 -19.88 -28.01
C SER A 463 -8.15 -19.38 -29.14
N LEU A 464 -8.00 -20.18 -30.20
CA LEU A 464 -7.27 -19.85 -31.41
C LEU A 464 -8.21 -19.89 -32.60
N GLU A 465 -7.97 -18.96 -33.52
CA GLU A 465 -8.62 -18.91 -34.83
C GLU A 465 -7.52 -19.02 -35.88
N ARG A 466 -7.60 -20.02 -36.77
CA ARG A 466 -6.71 -20.10 -37.92
C ARG A 466 -6.96 -18.92 -38.86
N ILE A 467 -5.88 -18.33 -39.34
CA ILE A 467 -5.90 -17.21 -40.28
C ILE A 467 -5.07 -17.55 -41.52
N GLU A 468 -5.49 -16.99 -42.66
CA GLU A 468 -4.81 -17.17 -43.95
C GLU A 468 -3.48 -16.39 -44.05
#